data_AF-A0AAV0WJF9-F1
#
_entry.id   AF-A0AAV0WJF9-F1
#
_cell.length_a   1.000
_cell.length_b   1.000
_cell.length_c   1.000
_cell.angle_alpha   90.00
_cell.angle_beta   90.00
_cell.angle_gamma   90.00
#
_symmetry.space_group_name_H-M   'P 1'
#
loop_
_entity.id
_entity.type
_entity.pdbx_description
1 polymer ?
#
loop_
_entity_poly.entity_id
_entity_poly.type
_entity_poly.pdbx_seq_one_letter_code
_entity_poly.pdbx_strand_id
1 'polypeptide(L)' 'MVPSSYAPPECFDRENTSEGTILTGYEAQNDHTYGLNRSNLGKPPRSAKELREDFMRYFANEGQVPWQQDCI' A
#
# COMPACT_ATOMS: atom_id res chain seq x y z
N MET A 1 -27.62 1.59 22.11
CA MET A 1 -27.33 2.50 20.99
C MET A 1 -25.90 2.20 20.55
N VAL A 2 -25.70 1.60 19.38
CA VAL A 2 -24.35 1.35 18.86
C VAL A 2 -23.81 2.69 18.36
N PRO A 3 -22.61 3.14 18.76
CA PRO A 3 -22.06 4.37 18.22
C PRO A 3 -21.88 4.20 16.71
N SER A 4 -22.59 5.00 15.91
CA SER A 4 -22.44 5.06 14.45
C SER A 4 -21.20 5.90 14.08
N SER A 5 -20.06 5.59 14.68
CA SER A 5 -18.82 6.26 14.34
C SER A 5 -18.14 5.53 13.17
N TYR A 6 -17.65 6.28 12.21
CA TYR A 6 -16.86 5.75 11.09
C TYR A 6 -15.53 5.12 11.56
N ALA A 7 -15.05 5.52 12.75
CA ALA A 7 -13.82 4.99 13.35
C ALA A 7 -13.96 4.81 14.88
N PRO A 8 -13.16 3.91 15.48
CA PRO A 8 -13.10 3.75 16.94
C PRO A 8 -12.77 5.07 17.66
N PRO A 9 -13.37 5.37 18.82
CA PRO A 9 -13.11 6.60 19.59
C PRO A 9 -11.63 6.79 19.97
N GLU A 10 -10.89 5.70 20.09
CA GLU A 10 -9.48 5.66 20.43
C GLU A 10 -8.61 6.24 19.30
N CYS A 11 -9.14 6.39 18.08
CA CYS A 11 -8.45 7.06 16.98
C CYS A 11 -8.42 8.59 17.09
N PHE A 12 -9.10 9.17 18.09
CA PHE A 12 -9.24 10.62 18.24
C PHE A 12 -8.67 11.07 19.58
N ASP A 13 -8.08 12.27 19.59
CA ASP A 13 -7.68 12.93 20.81
C ASP A 13 -8.91 13.28 21.66
N ARG A 14 -8.77 13.15 22.97
CA ARG A 14 -9.85 13.42 23.93
C ARG A 14 -9.37 14.35 25.03
N GLU A 15 -10.17 15.36 25.31
CA GLU A 15 -9.88 16.28 26.41
C GLU A 15 -10.19 15.60 27.75
N ASN A 16 -9.25 15.67 28.69
CA ASN A 16 -9.44 15.34 30.09
C ASN A 16 -9.70 16.63 30.86
N THR A 17 -10.98 17.01 30.96
CA THR A 17 -11.41 18.26 31.60
C THR A 17 -11.10 18.30 33.10
N SER A 18 -10.93 17.15 33.77
CA SER A 18 -10.58 17.10 35.19
C SER A 18 -9.11 17.45 35.48
N GLU A 19 -8.21 17.11 34.57
CA GLU A 19 -6.77 17.38 34.71
C GLU A 19 -6.30 18.54 33.82
N GLY A 20 -7.17 19.04 32.92
CA GLY A 20 -6.83 20.08 31.95
C GLY A 20 -5.83 19.61 30.89
N THR A 21 -5.79 18.31 30.61
CA THR A 21 -4.84 17.67 29.70
C THR A 21 -5.53 17.08 28.48
N ILE A 22 -4.77 16.80 27.42
CA ILE A 22 -5.27 16.10 26.23
C ILE A 22 -4.73 14.67 26.25
N LEU A 23 -5.63 13.70 26.14
CA LEU A 23 -5.32 12.29 25.92
C LEU A 23 -5.19 12.06 24.42
N THR A 24 -3.98 11.80 23.95
CA THR A 24 -3.72 11.53 22.54
C THR A 24 -4.35 10.21 22.11
N GLY A 25 -5.00 10.20 20.95
CA GLY A 25 -5.51 8.99 20.31
C GLY A 25 -4.39 8.11 19.74
N TYR A 26 -4.77 7.04 19.04
CA TYR A 26 -3.81 6.16 18.37
C TYR A 26 -3.04 6.92 17.28
N GLU A 27 -1.76 7.13 17.54
CA GLU A 27 -0.84 7.68 16.56
C GLU A 27 -0.24 6.56 15.68
N ALA A 28 -0.13 6.82 14.38
CA ALA A 28 0.62 5.97 13.45
C ALA A 28 2.15 6.12 13.62
N GLN A 29 2.65 6.55 14.79
CA GLN A 29 4.07 6.88 15.00
C GLN A 29 4.99 5.64 14.97
N ASN A 30 4.43 4.43 15.05
CA ASN A 30 5.15 3.17 14.84
C ASN A 30 4.81 2.52 13.51
N ASP A 31 4.37 3.29 12.52
CA ASP A 31 4.14 2.74 11.21
C ASP A 31 5.51 2.38 10.63
N HIS A 32 5.81 1.07 10.61
CA HIS A 32 6.88 0.47 9.83
C HIS A 32 6.62 0.61 8.33
N THR A 33 5.83 1.61 7.89
CA THR A 33 5.76 2.00 6.49
C THR A 33 7.12 2.53 6.11
N TYR A 34 7.93 1.63 5.55
CA TYR A 34 9.13 1.96 4.85
C TYR A 34 8.84 3.17 3.98
N GLY A 35 9.53 4.29 4.27
CA GLY A 35 9.36 5.52 3.52
C GLY A 35 9.42 5.19 2.03
N LEU A 36 8.34 5.49 1.30
CA LEU A 36 8.28 5.19 -0.12
C LEU A 36 9.50 5.83 -0.77
N ASN A 37 10.42 4.98 -1.23
CA ASN A 37 11.61 5.44 -1.92
C ASN A 37 11.11 6.08 -3.22
N ARG A 38 10.99 7.41 -3.21
CA ARG A 38 10.72 8.20 -4.39
C ARG A 38 11.98 8.12 -5.24
N SER A 39 12.18 6.99 -5.90
CA SER A 39 13.18 6.85 -6.95
C SER A 39 12.94 7.99 -7.92
N ASN A 40 13.96 8.81 -8.15
CA ASN A 40 13.88 9.96 -9.05
C ASN A 40 13.09 9.56 -10.30
N LEU A 41 11.98 10.27 -10.56
CA LEU A 41 11.10 10.16 -11.73
C LEU A 41 11.83 10.45 -13.07
N GLY A 42 13.15 10.40 -13.11
CA GLY A 42 13.98 10.97 -14.16
C GLY A 42 14.29 10.04 -15.32
N LYS A 43 14.21 8.71 -15.16
CA LYS A 43 14.26 7.69 -16.24
C LYS A 43 14.38 6.30 -15.62
N PRO A 44 13.31 5.49 -15.56
CA PRO A 44 13.53 4.04 -15.49
C PRO A 44 14.39 3.65 -16.71
N PRO A 45 15.40 2.77 -16.56
CA PRO A 45 16.34 2.43 -17.64
C PRO A 45 15.65 1.82 -18.86
N ARG A 46 14.41 1.36 -18.69
CA ARG A 46 13.47 0.97 -19.74
C ARG A 46 12.13 1.63 -19.45
N SER A 47 11.47 2.10 -20.50
CA SER A 47 10.09 2.53 -20.39
C SER A 47 9.20 1.37 -19.93
N ALA A 48 8.12 1.65 -19.19
CA ALA A 48 7.14 0.64 -18.81
C ALA A 48 6.58 -0.11 -20.04
N LYS A 49 6.53 0.56 -21.20
CA LYS A 49 6.13 -0.03 -22.48
C LYS A 49 7.11 -1.11 -22.95
N GLU A 50 8.42 -0.83 -22.93
CA GLU A 50 9.44 -1.81 -23.34
C GLU A 50 9.43 -3.05 -22.45
N LEU A 51 9.30 -2.87 -21.13
CA LEU A 51 9.15 -3.99 -20.20
C LEU A 51 7.90 -4.80 -20.55
N ARG A 52 6.75 -4.15 -20.79
CA ARG A 52 5.52 -4.86 -21.16
C ARG A 52 5.70 -5.72 -22.42
N GLU A 53 6.29 -5.15 -23.47
CA GLU A 53 6.51 -5.89 -24.74
C GLU A 53 7.46 -7.08 -24.57
N ASP A 54 8.56 -6.91 -23.82
CA ASP A 54 9.51 -8.00 -23.59
C ASP A 54 8.88 -9.15 -22.81
N PHE A 55 8.08 -8.86 -21.77
CA PHE A 55 7.37 -9.87 -20.99
C PHE A 55 6.31 -10.60 -21.84
N MET A 56 5.54 -9.87 -22.65
CA MET A 56 4.56 -10.49 -23.55
C MET A 56 5.24 -11.40 -24.57
N ARG A 57 6.34 -10.97 -25.18
CA ARG A 57 7.09 -11.80 -26.14
C ARG A 57 7.63 -13.06 -25.48
N TYR A 58 8.19 -12.95 -24.27
CA TYR A 58 8.70 -14.10 -23.55
C TYR A 58 7.59 -15.13 -23.28
N PHE A 59 6.49 -14.74 -22.64
CA PHE A 59 5.41 -15.70 -22.30
C PHE A 59 4.60 -16.20 -23.51
N ALA A 60 4.60 -15.46 -24.62
CA ALA A 60 3.96 -15.92 -25.85
C ALA A 60 4.78 -16.96 -26.61
N ASN A 61 6.12 -16.98 -26.47
CA ASN A 61 7.01 -17.78 -27.32
C ASN A 61 7.91 -18.77 -26.57
N GLU A 62 8.36 -18.45 -25.36
CA GLU A 62 9.42 -19.18 -24.65
C GLU A 62 9.01 -19.59 -23.23
N GLY A 63 8.37 -18.67 -22.50
CA GLY A 63 7.97 -18.86 -21.11
C GLY A 63 6.68 -19.66 -21.03
N GLN A 64 6.79 -20.93 -20.68
CA GLN A 64 5.62 -21.75 -20.36
C GLN A 64 5.22 -21.52 -18.90
N VAL A 65 3.98 -21.09 -18.67
CA VAL A 65 3.44 -20.90 -17.33
C VAL A 65 2.72 -22.18 -16.89
N PRO A 66 2.87 -22.65 -15.63
CA PRO A 66 2.29 -23.93 -15.19
C PRO A 66 0.80 -24.11 -15.52
N TRP A 67 0.00 -23.04 -15.44
CA TRP A 67 -1.43 -23.08 -15.72
C TRP A 67 -1.81 -23.09 -17.22
N GLN A 68 -0.87 -22.89 -18.16
CA GLN A 68 -1.16 -23.00 -19.59
C GLN A 68 -1.34 -24.46 -20.05
N GLN A 69 -0.83 -25.43 -19.28
CA GLN A 69 -0.99 -26.85 -19.57
C GLN A 69 -2.40 -27.38 -19.22
N ASP A 70 -3.12 -26.67 -18.35
CA ASP A 70 -4.43 -27.09 -17.84
C ASP A 70 -5.61 -26.62 -18.75
N CYS A 71 -5.32 -25.96 -19.88
CA CYS A 71 -6.32 -25.43 -20.81
C CYS A 71 -6.64 -26.37 -22.00
N ILE A 72 -6.32 -27.66 -21.91
CA ILE A 72 -6.64 -28.67 -22.95
C ILE A 72 -7.96 -29.38 -22.62
#